data_AF-A0A0D1Y0Q1-F1
#
_entry.id   AF-A0A0D1Y0Q1-F1
#
_cell.length_a   1.000
_cell.length_b   1.000
_cell.length_c   1.000
_cell.angle_alpha   90.00
_cell.angle_beta   90.00
_cell.angle_gamma   90.00
#
_symmetry.space_group_name_H-M   'P 1'
#
loop_
_entity.id
_entity.type
_entity.pdbx_description
1 polymer ?
#
loop_
_entity_poly.entity_id
_entity_poly.type
_entity_poly.pdbx_seq_one_letter_code
_entity_poly.pdbx_strand_id
1 'polypeptide(L)'
;MSITMPLSSSPPTTPLSPRCEEISHVSYTNFALSLFILLGILVSYLPQHIRIIRRRSSYGLSPWFVLLGTTSGTCAFANILVLPKSRLDVGCCRDVDGFACLAGLLGIAQVGVQWSCFTLILLLFLIFFPREDTTITAIPSHPSSPTRTTAALAQTLPSTNDTTTVFPPPESNIHHHNDHVNDATTRHPNGKPKSLLSSSESATHTHLPPTYRLALAVTGISILHAVLTMIVSGLVLILSPQNAQPLANILGLSSTLLASIQYFPQIHTTWMLGTVGSLSIPMMCIQTPGSFVWAGSLAARFGIEGWSTWGVYLVTGCLQGTLLVMGIIFEYRNWKNRKLVEEAEGVGQQDSEETPLLGTRD
;
A
#
# COMPACT_ATOMS: atom_id res chain seq x y z
N MET A 1 -18.53 -31.67 -77.38
CA MET A 1 -17.26 -31.24 -76.79
C MET A 1 -17.61 -30.21 -75.71
N SER A 2 -17.84 -30.68 -74.49
CA SER A 2 -18.32 -29.84 -73.39
C SER A 2 -17.13 -29.11 -72.78
N ILE A 3 -17.20 -27.77 -72.77
CA ILE A 3 -16.23 -26.91 -72.10
C ILE A 3 -16.64 -26.85 -70.63
N THR A 4 -15.91 -27.56 -69.77
CA THR A 4 -16.02 -27.48 -68.32
C THR A 4 -15.32 -26.20 -67.85
N MET A 5 -16.09 -25.23 -67.35
CA MET A 5 -15.53 -24.13 -66.55
C MET A 5 -15.24 -24.63 -65.13
N PRO A 6 -14.09 -24.30 -64.52
CA PRO A 6 -13.92 -24.49 -63.09
C PRO A 6 -14.62 -23.32 -62.36
N LEU A 7 -15.70 -23.63 -61.65
CA LEU A 7 -16.10 -22.84 -60.50
C LEU A 7 -15.09 -23.11 -59.36
N SER A 8 -14.79 -22.05 -58.61
CA SER A 8 -14.15 -22.02 -57.29
C SER A 8 -12.76 -21.40 -57.28
N SER A 9 -12.73 -20.09 -57.05
CA SER A 9 -11.73 -19.50 -56.17
C SER A 9 -12.39 -18.35 -55.43
N SER A 10 -12.54 -18.56 -54.13
CA SER A 10 -12.72 -17.55 -53.08
C SER A 10 -11.92 -16.26 -53.35
N PRO A 11 -12.37 -15.11 -52.82
CA PRO A 11 -11.67 -13.84 -53.01
C PRO A 11 -10.22 -13.94 -52.49
N PRO A 12 -9.28 -13.14 -53.02
CA PRO A 12 -7.90 -13.15 -52.56
C PRO A 12 -7.85 -12.57 -51.14
N THR A 13 -7.96 -13.41 -50.12
CA THR A 13 -7.51 -13.07 -48.78
C THR A 13 -6.00 -12.90 -48.86
N THR A 14 -5.53 -11.66 -48.81
CA THR A 14 -4.12 -11.37 -48.53
C THR A 14 -3.67 -12.22 -47.36
N PRO A 15 -2.56 -12.98 -47.48
CA PRO A 15 -2.10 -13.85 -46.41
C PRO A 15 -1.83 -13.00 -45.16
N LEU A 16 -2.49 -13.37 -44.07
CA LEU A 16 -2.33 -12.72 -42.78
C LEU A 16 -0.86 -12.83 -42.34
N SER A 17 -0.30 -11.78 -41.71
CA SER A 17 1.08 -11.89 -41.22
C SER A 17 1.18 -13.01 -40.15
N PRO A 18 2.30 -13.74 -40.06
CA PRO A 18 2.41 -14.89 -39.14
C PRO A 18 2.05 -14.58 -37.68
N ARG A 19 2.35 -13.34 -37.23
CA ARG A 19 1.99 -12.89 -35.87
C ARG A 19 0.48 -12.68 -35.70
N CYS A 20 -0.19 -12.16 -36.73
CA CYS A 20 -1.64 -11.96 -36.68
C CYS A 20 -2.40 -13.29 -36.82
N GLU A 21 -1.83 -14.27 -37.54
CA GLU A 21 -2.35 -15.65 -37.59
C GLU A 21 -2.29 -16.31 -36.21
N GLU A 22 -1.19 -16.14 -35.47
CA GLU A 22 -1.06 -16.62 -34.10
C GLU A 22 -2.15 -16.04 -33.17
N ILE A 23 -2.46 -14.75 -33.29
CA ILE A 23 -3.51 -14.07 -32.49
C ILE A 23 -4.92 -14.53 -32.88
N SER A 24 -5.13 -14.89 -34.15
CA SER A 24 -6.41 -15.42 -34.62
C SER A 24 -6.80 -16.72 -33.92
N HIS A 25 -5.81 -17.50 -33.47
CA HIS A 25 -6.01 -18.71 -32.69
C HIS A 25 -6.23 -18.40 -31.20
N VAL A 26 -7.50 -18.24 -30.83
CA VAL A 26 -7.89 -17.94 -29.45
C VAL A 26 -7.68 -19.13 -28.53
N SER A 27 -6.82 -18.97 -27.52
CA SER A 27 -6.74 -19.87 -26.38
C SER A 27 -7.86 -19.58 -25.38
N TYR A 28 -8.92 -20.39 -25.41
CA TYR A 28 -10.09 -20.23 -24.53
C TYR A 28 -9.75 -20.34 -23.04
N THR A 29 -8.73 -21.12 -22.66
CA THR A 29 -8.27 -21.23 -21.27
C THR A 29 -7.65 -19.93 -20.77
N ASN A 30 -6.73 -19.33 -21.54
CA ASN A 30 -6.15 -18.03 -21.22
C ASN A 30 -7.18 -16.90 -21.26
N PHE A 31 -8.15 -16.97 -22.20
CA PHE A 31 -9.26 -16.04 -22.26
C PHE A 31 -10.12 -16.10 -20.99
N ALA A 32 -10.61 -17.29 -20.62
CA ALA A 32 -11.44 -17.48 -19.44
C ALA A 32 -10.70 -17.08 -18.15
N LEU A 33 -9.42 -17.46 -18.04
CA LEU A 33 -8.57 -17.10 -16.91
C LEU A 33 -8.39 -15.58 -16.81
N SER A 34 -8.07 -14.90 -17.90
CA SER A 34 -7.90 -13.45 -17.89
C SER A 34 -9.20 -12.71 -17.63
N LEU A 35 -10.34 -13.20 -18.14
CA LEU A 35 -11.64 -12.63 -17.82
C LEU A 35 -11.96 -12.76 -16.32
N PHE A 36 -11.70 -13.94 -15.74
CA PHE A 36 -11.88 -14.18 -14.30
C PHE A 36 -11.01 -13.23 -13.46
N ILE A 37 -9.73 -13.08 -13.81
CA ILE A 37 -8.81 -12.15 -13.13
C ILE A 37 -9.29 -10.70 -13.26
N LEU A 38 -9.76 -10.30 -14.45
CA LEU A 38 -10.26 -8.94 -14.69
C LEU A 38 -11.47 -8.63 -13.78
N LEU A 39 -12.42 -9.56 -13.69
CA LEU A 39 -13.55 -9.43 -12.78
C LEU A 39 -13.10 -9.40 -11.31
N GLY A 40 -12.13 -10.25 -10.94
CA GLY A 40 -11.53 -10.27 -9.62
C GLY A 40 -10.89 -8.94 -9.23
N ILE A 41 -10.18 -8.28 -10.15
CA ILE A 41 -9.62 -6.93 -9.95
C ILE A 41 -10.75 -5.95 -9.63
N LEU A 42 -11.78 -5.87 -10.48
CA LEU A 42 -12.89 -4.93 -10.29
C LEU A 42 -13.61 -5.14 -8.95
N VAL A 43 -13.91 -6.40 -8.61
CA VAL A 43 -14.57 -6.77 -7.35
C VAL A 43 -13.69 -6.44 -6.14
N SER A 44 -12.37 -6.56 -6.26
CA SER A 44 -11.45 -6.26 -5.16
C SER A 44 -11.27 -4.76 -4.89
N TYR A 45 -11.24 -3.95 -5.95
CA TYR A 45 -11.09 -2.50 -5.82
C TYR A 45 -12.35 -1.77 -5.36
N LEU A 46 -13.52 -2.27 -5.76
CA LEU A 46 -14.80 -1.63 -5.49
C LEU A 46 -15.06 -1.37 -3.98
N PRO A 47 -14.87 -2.34 -3.06
CA PRO A 47 -15.01 -2.10 -1.62
C PRO A 47 -14.06 -1.02 -1.09
N GLN A 48 -12.84 -0.93 -1.63
CA GLN A 48 -11.85 0.07 -1.23
C GLN A 48 -12.30 1.48 -1.65
N HIS A 49 -12.76 1.64 -2.90
CA HIS A 49 -13.32 2.91 -3.38
C HIS A 49 -14.54 3.33 -2.55
N ILE A 50 -15.47 2.40 -2.31
CA ILE A 50 -16.66 2.66 -1.48
C ILE A 50 -16.25 3.08 -0.07
N ARG A 51 -15.26 2.43 0.55
CA ARG A 51 -14.80 2.77 1.90
C ARG A 51 -14.26 4.19 1.99
N ILE A 52 -13.46 4.63 1.00
CA ILE A 52 -12.90 5.99 0.96
C ILE A 52 -14.03 7.02 0.75
N ILE A 53 -14.94 6.76 -0.21
CA ILE A 53 -16.07 7.65 -0.52
C ILE A 53 -17.03 7.79 0.67
N ARG A 54 -17.36 6.68 1.34
CA ARG A 54 -18.29 6.69 2.50
C ARG A 54 -17.69 7.37 3.72
N ARG A 55 -16.38 7.20 3.96
CA ARG A 55 -15.70 7.84 5.10
C ARG A 55 -15.44 9.33 4.87
N ARG A 56 -15.43 9.78 3.62
CA ARG A 56 -15.04 11.14 3.22
C ARG A 56 -13.74 11.62 3.88
N SER A 57 -12.83 10.69 4.13
CA SER A 57 -11.56 10.94 4.78
C SER A 57 -10.54 9.94 4.28
N SER A 58 -9.35 10.45 3.97
CA SER A 58 -8.18 9.65 3.59
C SER A 58 -7.37 9.15 4.80
N TYR A 59 -7.91 9.24 6.02
CA TYR A 59 -7.23 8.82 7.25
C TYR A 59 -6.85 7.32 7.19
N GLY A 60 -5.58 7.01 7.44
CA GLY A 60 -5.02 5.66 7.37
C GLY A 60 -4.38 5.28 6.03
N LEU A 61 -4.45 6.14 4.99
CA LEU A 61 -3.67 5.96 3.76
C LEU A 61 -2.34 6.73 3.87
N SER A 62 -1.22 6.02 3.71
CA SER A 62 0.10 6.65 3.68
C SER A 62 0.32 7.38 2.35
N PRO A 63 0.65 8.69 2.34
CA PRO A 63 0.95 9.42 1.11
C PRO A 63 2.09 8.80 0.31
N TRP A 64 3.13 8.31 0.99
CA TRP A 64 4.27 7.63 0.36
C TRP A 64 3.87 6.31 -0.29
N PHE A 65 2.96 5.56 0.33
CA PHE A 65 2.43 4.33 -0.26
C PHE A 65 1.66 4.62 -1.55
N VAL A 66 0.84 5.68 -1.55
CA VAL A 66 0.10 6.12 -2.74
C VAL A 66 1.07 6.60 -3.84
N LEU A 67 2.11 7.36 -3.50
CA LEU A 67 3.15 7.81 -4.45
C LEU A 67 3.87 6.63 -5.10
N LEU A 68 4.42 5.71 -4.29
CA LEU A 68 5.16 4.55 -4.79
C LEU A 68 4.27 3.61 -5.60
N GLY A 69 3.02 3.41 -5.16
CA GLY A 69 2.06 2.56 -5.87
C GLY A 69 1.65 3.14 -7.23
N THR A 70 1.38 4.45 -7.31
CA THR A 70 0.97 5.12 -8.56
C THR A 70 2.13 5.20 -9.55
N THR A 71 3.34 5.54 -9.09
CA THR A 71 4.54 5.58 -9.94
C THR A 71 4.93 4.19 -10.44
N SER A 72 4.94 3.18 -9.56
CA SER A 72 5.17 1.76 -9.93
C SER A 72 4.12 1.29 -10.95
N GLY A 73 2.83 1.49 -10.65
CA GLY A 73 1.74 1.10 -11.55
C GLY A 73 1.80 1.80 -12.92
N THR A 74 2.22 3.06 -12.95
CA THR A 74 2.40 3.79 -14.23
C THR A 74 3.56 3.21 -15.03
N CYS A 75 4.68 2.89 -14.39
CA CYS A 75 5.79 2.18 -15.03
C CYS A 75 5.35 0.81 -15.58
N ALA A 76 4.56 0.03 -14.81
CA ALA A 76 4.01 -1.24 -15.27
C ALA A 76 3.07 -1.10 -16.47
N PHE A 77 2.19 -0.09 -16.46
CA PHE A 77 1.27 0.15 -17.57
C PHE A 77 2.01 0.66 -18.82
N ALA A 78 2.94 1.59 -18.67
CA ALA A 78 3.77 2.04 -19.78
C ALA A 78 4.64 0.90 -20.34
N ASN A 79 5.18 0.02 -19.49
CA ASN A 79 5.94 -1.16 -19.90
C ASN A 79 5.14 -2.04 -20.89
N ILE A 80 3.91 -2.42 -20.54
CA ILE A 80 3.09 -3.28 -21.40
C ILE A 80 2.66 -2.59 -22.69
N LEU A 81 2.46 -1.25 -22.67
CA LEU A 81 2.08 -0.47 -23.87
C LEU A 81 3.25 -0.31 -24.85
N VAL A 82 4.47 -0.12 -24.34
CA VAL A 82 5.67 0.08 -25.17
C VAL A 82 6.18 -1.24 -25.74
N LEU A 83 5.91 -2.36 -25.06
CA LEU A 83 6.33 -3.70 -25.48
C LEU A 83 5.99 -3.93 -26.97
N PRO A 84 6.99 -4.20 -27.83
CA PRO A 84 6.77 -4.39 -29.27
C PRO A 84 5.70 -5.44 -29.58
N LYS A 85 5.68 -6.54 -28.81
CA LYS A 85 4.70 -7.61 -28.96
C LYS A 85 3.27 -7.13 -28.74
N SER A 86 3.01 -6.38 -27.66
CA SER A 86 1.71 -5.73 -27.41
C SER A 86 1.30 -4.80 -28.56
N ARG A 87 2.24 -4.05 -29.13
CA ARG A 87 1.94 -3.12 -30.24
C ARG A 87 1.61 -3.86 -31.53
N LEU A 88 2.32 -4.95 -31.82
CA LEU A 88 1.99 -5.82 -32.95
C LEU A 88 0.59 -6.43 -32.75
N ASP A 89 0.26 -6.84 -31.53
CA ASP A 89 -1.05 -7.41 -31.22
C ASP A 89 -2.18 -6.39 -31.43
N VAL A 90 -1.98 -5.13 -31.02
CA VAL A 90 -2.91 -4.02 -31.30
C VAL A 90 -3.00 -3.73 -32.80
N GLY A 91 -1.89 -3.80 -33.53
CA GLY A 91 -1.87 -3.60 -34.99
C GLY A 91 -2.67 -4.64 -35.76
N CYS A 92 -2.59 -5.91 -35.33
CA CYS A 92 -3.31 -7.03 -35.94
C CYS A 92 -4.83 -6.91 -35.81
N CYS A 93 -5.35 -6.16 -34.84
CA CYS A 93 -6.78 -5.97 -34.62
C CYS A 93 -7.54 -5.36 -35.80
N ARG A 94 -6.84 -4.75 -36.77
CA ARG A 94 -7.46 -4.27 -38.01
C ARG A 94 -7.81 -5.41 -38.98
N ASP A 95 -7.08 -6.52 -38.90
CA ASP A 95 -7.09 -7.58 -39.91
C ASP A 95 -7.65 -8.92 -39.38
N VAL A 96 -7.93 -9.03 -38.07
CA VAL A 96 -8.46 -10.25 -37.42
C VAL A 96 -9.88 -10.05 -36.87
N ASP A 97 -10.56 -11.16 -36.58
CA ASP A 97 -11.89 -11.14 -35.96
C ASP A 97 -11.91 -10.38 -34.62
N GLY A 98 -13.00 -9.64 -34.37
CA GLY A 98 -13.14 -8.81 -33.18
C GLY A 98 -13.03 -9.58 -31.86
N PHE A 99 -13.51 -10.83 -31.81
CA PHE A 99 -13.35 -11.70 -30.64
C PHE A 99 -11.89 -12.12 -30.41
N ALA A 100 -11.15 -12.43 -31.48
CA ALA A 100 -9.74 -12.77 -31.40
C ALA A 100 -8.90 -11.57 -30.92
N CYS A 101 -9.19 -10.38 -31.48
CA CYS A 101 -8.60 -9.12 -31.00
C CYS A 101 -8.91 -8.89 -29.51
N LEU A 102 -10.18 -9.02 -29.09
CA LEU A 102 -10.55 -8.86 -27.68
C LEU A 102 -9.76 -9.81 -26.78
N ALA A 103 -9.72 -11.10 -27.14
CA ALA A 103 -9.00 -12.11 -26.38
C ALA A 103 -7.50 -11.81 -26.28
N GLY A 104 -6.88 -11.39 -27.38
CA GLY A 104 -5.47 -10.97 -27.44
C GLY A 104 -5.18 -9.76 -26.54
N LEU A 105 -6.04 -8.75 -26.58
CA LEU A 105 -5.85 -7.49 -25.86
C LEU A 105 -6.25 -7.54 -24.37
N LEU A 106 -6.91 -8.61 -23.89
CA LEU A 106 -7.34 -8.72 -22.49
C LEU A 106 -6.21 -8.49 -21.47
N GLY A 107 -4.98 -8.95 -21.75
CA GLY A 107 -3.84 -8.73 -20.85
C GLY A 107 -3.48 -7.25 -20.70
N ILE A 108 -3.51 -6.50 -21.80
CA ILE A 108 -3.30 -5.05 -21.82
C ILE A 108 -4.45 -4.35 -21.07
N ALA A 109 -5.69 -4.78 -21.32
CA ALA A 109 -6.87 -4.25 -20.66
C ALA A 109 -6.84 -4.49 -19.13
N GLN A 110 -6.40 -5.66 -18.67
CA GLN A 110 -6.25 -5.98 -17.24
C GLN A 110 -5.30 -5.01 -16.53
N VAL A 111 -4.10 -4.80 -17.09
CA VAL A 111 -3.12 -3.88 -16.52
C VAL A 111 -3.65 -2.44 -16.56
N GLY A 112 -4.31 -2.04 -17.65
CA GLY A 112 -4.92 -0.72 -17.79
C GLY A 112 -6.04 -0.47 -16.78
N VAL A 113 -6.91 -1.45 -16.54
CA VAL A 113 -7.97 -1.37 -15.52
C VAL A 113 -7.38 -1.29 -14.11
N GLN A 114 -6.35 -2.08 -13.80
CA GLN A 114 -5.63 -1.99 -12.53
C GLN A 114 -5.06 -0.57 -12.31
N TRP A 115 -4.33 -0.05 -13.29
CA TRP A 115 -3.75 1.30 -13.24
C TRP A 115 -4.82 2.39 -13.09
N SER A 116 -5.94 2.26 -13.80
CA SER A 116 -7.07 3.19 -13.70
C SER A 116 -7.72 3.15 -12.32
N CYS A 117 -7.94 1.96 -11.76
CA CYS A 117 -8.51 1.79 -10.42
C CYS A 117 -7.61 2.40 -9.34
N PHE A 118 -6.28 2.24 -9.47
CA PHE A 118 -5.33 2.84 -8.53
C PHE A 118 -5.23 4.36 -8.69
N THR A 119 -5.34 4.87 -9.93
CA THR A 119 -5.41 6.32 -10.21
C THR A 119 -6.68 6.93 -9.60
N LEU A 120 -7.80 6.20 -9.60
CA LEU A 120 -9.01 6.63 -8.90
C LEU A 120 -8.78 6.72 -7.38
N ILE A 121 -8.01 5.80 -6.78
CA ILE A 121 -7.61 5.91 -5.36
C ILE A 121 -6.79 7.17 -5.12
N LEU A 122 -5.84 7.52 -5.99
CA LEU A 122 -5.08 8.77 -5.88
C LEU A 122 -5.98 10.01 -5.92
N LEU A 123 -6.96 10.03 -6.85
CA LEU A 123 -7.91 11.13 -6.95
C LEU A 123 -8.77 11.26 -5.69
N LEU A 124 -9.32 10.14 -5.21
CA LEU A 124 -10.10 10.10 -3.97
C LEU A 124 -9.26 10.48 -2.76
N PHE A 125 -7.99 10.06 -2.72
CA PHE A 125 -7.03 10.41 -1.68
C PHE A 125 -6.85 11.92 -1.57
N LEU A 126 -6.66 12.62 -2.70
CA LEU A 126 -6.50 14.07 -2.73
C LEU A 126 -7.81 14.81 -2.36
N ILE A 127 -8.95 14.37 -2.90
CA ILE A 127 -10.26 15.01 -2.66
C ILE A 127 -10.65 14.95 -1.19
N PHE A 128 -10.45 13.79 -0.55
CA PHE A 128 -10.84 13.56 0.84
C PHE A 128 -9.67 13.73 1.82
N PHE A 129 -8.55 14.31 1.39
CA PHE A 129 -7.46 14.66 2.30
C PHE A 129 -7.90 15.80 3.22
N PRO A 130 -7.77 15.67 4.56
CA PRO A 130 -8.15 16.73 5.48
C PRO A 130 -7.38 18.03 5.15
N ARG A 131 -8.11 19.08 4.79
CA ARG A 131 -7.56 20.43 4.73
C ARG A 131 -7.71 21.01 6.13
N GLU A 132 -6.60 21.25 6.81
CA GLU A 132 -6.65 22.04 8.04
C GLU A 132 -7.05 23.47 7.66
N ASP A 133 -8.30 23.84 7.91
CA ASP A 133 -8.76 25.22 7.77
C ASP A 133 -7.98 26.05 8.80
N THR A 134 -6.96 26.77 8.32
CA THR A 134 -6.20 27.73 9.11
C THR A 134 -7.10 28.94 9.41
N THR A 135 -8.14 28.74 10.21
CA THR A 135 -8.81 29.82 10.92
C THR A 135 -8.03 30.02 12.20
N ILE A 136 -6.90 30.71 12.09
CA ILE A 136 -6.24 31.30 13.26
C ILE A 136 -7.25 32.31 13.79
N THR A 137 -8.03 31.91 14.80
CA THR A 137 -8.65 32.85 15.73
C THR A 137 -7.50 33.67 16.28
N ALA A 138 -7.33 34.88 15.75
CA ALA A 138 -6.41 35.86 16.28
C ALA A 138 -6.82 36.12 17.73
N ILE A 139 -6.13 35.49 18.68
CA ILE A 139 -6.17 35.89 20.09
C ILE A 139 -5.39 37.21 20.14
N PRO A 140 -6.01 38.35 20.49
CA PRO A 140 -5.28 39.59 20.62
C PRO A 140 -4.31 39.47 21.79
N SER A 141 -3.02 39.64 21.51
CA SER A 141 -1.95 39.73 22.51
C SER A 141 -2.14 40.99 23.37
N HIS A 142 -2.34 40.83 24.68
CA HIS A 142 -2.26 41.93 25.64
C HIS A 142 -0.78 42.26 25.96
N PRO A 143 -0.37 43.54 26.06
CA PRO A 143 0.95 43.93 26.53
C PRO A 143 1.00 44.15 28.06
N SER A 144 2.06 43.69 28.71
CA SER A 144 2.47 44.02 30.11
C SER A 144 3.68 44.97 30.04
N SER A 145 3.93 46.01 30.84
CA SER A 145 3.73 46.36 32.27
C SER A 145 4.28 47.82 32.46
N PRO A 146 4.49 48.42 33.67
CA PRO A 146 3.77 48.42 34.96
C PRO A 146 3.50 49.87 35.48
N THR A 147 2.80 50.07 36.62
CA THR A 147 3.12 51.03 37.74
C THR A 147 1.91 51.42 38.64
N ARG A 148 2.03 51.06 39.94
CA ARG A 148 1.61 51.72 41.22
C ARG A 148 0.14 52.07 41.60
N THR A 149 -0.26 51.43 42.72
CA THR A 149 -0.95 51.92 43.93
C THR A 149 -2.43 52.33 43.87
N THR A 150 -3.33 51.57 44.51
CA THR A 150 -3.92 51.85 45.86
C THR A 150 -5.08 50.91 46.20
N ALA A 151 -5.01 50.35 47.41
CA ALA A 151 -6.07 50.12 48.40
C ALA A 151 -7.41 49.41 48.07
N ALA A 152 -7.64 48.35 48.87
CA ALA A 152 -8.82 48.09 49.71
C ALA A 152 -9.84 46.98 49.32
N LEU A 153 -9.75 45.89 50.11
CA LEU A 153 -10.81 45.18 50.84
C LEU A 153 -11.89 44.37 50.08
N ALA A 154 -11.75 43.04 50.12
CA ALA A 154 -12.67 42.05 50.77
C ALA A 154 -12.29 40.62 50.29
N GLN A 155 -11.71 39.77 51.15
CA GLN A 155 -12.37 38.60 51.79
C GLN A 155 -12.86 37.55 50.75
N THR A 156 -12.40 36.30 50.63
CA THR A 156 -11.89 35.25 51.56
C THR A 156 -11.17 34.12 50.77
N LEU A 157 -10.05 33.59 51.31
CA LEU A 157 -9.37 32.30 50.97
C LEU A 157 -9.93 31.16 51.88
N PRO A 158 -9.64 29.83 51.74
CA PRO A 158 -8.41 29.16 51.22
C PRO A 158 -8.64 27.94 50.27
N SER A 159 -7.85 27.68 49.23
CA SER A 159 -6.53 26.99 49.13
C SER A 159 -6.60 25.55 48.60
N THR A 160 -5.54 25.19 47.87
CA THR A 160 -5.04 23.84 47.51
C THR A 160 -5.68 23.19 46.27
N ASN A 161 -4.98 22.53 45.35
CA ASN A 161 -3.60 22.56 44.85
C ASN A 161 -3.61 21.60 43.64
N ASP A 162 -3.05 22.05 42.52
CA ASP A 162 -2.08 21.34 41.68
C ASP A 162 -2.36 20.01 40.92
N THR A 163 -1.88 20.03 39.66
CA THR A 163 -1.14 18.98 38.93
C THR A 163 -1.89 18.06 37.93
N THR A 164 -1.68 18.39 36.64
CA THR A 164 -1.03 17.57 35.56
C THR A 164 -1.55 16.17 35.18
N THR A 165 -1.53 15.90 33.85
CA THR A 165 -1.14 14.66 33.08
C THR A 165 -2.20 14.18 32.06
N VAL A 166 -1.92 14.14 30.74
CA VAL A 166 -1.19 13.15 29.88
C VAL A 166 -2.07 11.95 29.43
N PHE A 167 -1.91 11.53 28.16
CA PHE A 167 -2.23 10.23 27.53
C PHE A 167 -2.15 9.00 28.48
N PRO A 168 -2.50 7.74 28.09
CA PRO A 168 -3.40 7.13 27.09
C PRO A 168 -4.41 6.16 27.80
N PRO A 169 -5.19 5.28 27.15
CA PRO A 169 -5.79 4.10 27.82
C PRO A 169 -4.78 2.91 27.78
N PRO A 170 -5.03 1.71 28.36
CA PRO A 170 -6.21 1.16 29.04
C PRO A 170 -5.85 0.46 30.39
N GLU A 171 -6.81 -0.19 31.08
CA GLU A 171 -6.73 -1.59 31.57
C GLU A 171 -7.68 -1.89 32.74
N SER A 172 -8.25 -3.08 32.67
CA SER A 172 -8.98 -3.78 33.72
C SER A 172 -8.01 -4.50 34.67
N ASN A 173 -8.05 -4.14 35.95
CA ASN A 173 -7.93 -4.93 37.21
C ASN A 173 -7.44 -6.40 37.10
N ILE A 174 -6.64 -7.01 37.99
CA ILE A 174 -6.14 -6.77 39.37
C ILE A 174 -5.10 -7.91 39.63
N HIS A 175 -3.97 -7.67 40.32
CA HIS A 175 -3.61 -8.25 41.64
C HIS A 175 -2.16 -7.98 42.11
N HIS A 176 -2.04 -7.93 43.44
CA HIS A 176 -0.93 -7.49 44.29
C HIS A 176 0.19 -8.52 44.46
N HIS A 177 1.45 -8.07 44.56
CA HIS A 177 2.37 -8.52 45.62
C HIS A 177 3.51 -7.53 45.86
N ASN A 178 3.73 -7.17 47.13
CA ASN A 178 4.86 -6.40 47.65
C ASN A 178 6.08 -7.31 47.84
N ASP A 179 7.31 -6.76 47.81
CA ASP A 179 8.25 -6.81 48.95
C ASP A 179 9.62 -6.13 48.71
N HIS A 180 9.97 -5.24 49.66
CA HIS A 180 11.25 -5.02 50.38
C HIS A 180 12.62 -4.66 49.71
N VAL A 181 13.16 -3.50 50.17
CA VAL A 181 14.48 -3.25 50.84
C VAL A 181 15.68 -2.59 50.10
N ASN A 182 16.05 -1.39 50.62
CA ASN A 182 17.35 -0.71 50.94
C ASN A 182 18.59 -0.89 50.02
N ASP A 183 19.58 0.00 49.86
CA ASP A 183 20.19 1.03 50.69
C ASP A 183 21.25 1.83 49.85
N ALA A 184 21.71 2.94 50.44
CA ALA A 184 23.10 3.45 50.43
C ALA A 184 23.66 4.37 49.32
N THR A 185 23.87 5.61 49.78
CA THR A 185 24.69 6.75 49.34
C THR A 185 26.20 6.46 49.15
N THR A 186 26.88 7.11 48.19
CA THR A 186 28.29 7.58 48.36
C THR A 186 28.59 8.82 47.48
N ARG A 187 29.53 9.65 47.95
CA ARG A 187 29.78 11.08 47.68
C ARG A 187 31.20 11.29 47.08
N HIS A 188 31.41 12.14 46.05
CA HIS A 188 32.41 13.25 46.00
C HIS A 188 32.55 13.95 44.60
N PRO A 189 33.06 15.21 44.52
CA PRO A 189 32.93 16.16 43.42
C PRO A 189 34.26 16.56 42.71
N ASN A 190 34.18 17.19 41.52
CA ASN A 190 34.98 18.35 41.07
C ASN A 190 34.89 18.60 39.54
N GLY A 191 34.78 19.86 39.10
CA GLY A 191 35.12 20.30 37.73
C GLY A 191 34.34 21.50 37.18
N LYS A 192 35.01 22.65 37.05
CA LYS A 192 34.54 23.98 36.58
C LYS A 192 33.94 24.02 35.15
N PRO A 193 33.13 25.07 34.83
CA PRO A 193 32.51 25.27 33.52
C PRO A 193 33.47 25.92 32.51
N LYS A 194 33.46 25.44 31.26
CA LYS A 194 34.01 26.17 30.11
C LYS A 194 32.84 26.65 29.25
N SER A 195 32.69 27.97 29.20
CA SER A 195 31.96 28.64 28.15
C SER A 195 32.64 28.37 26.81
N LEU A 196 31.85 28.09 25.78
CA LEU A 196 32.05 28.65 24.44
C LEU A 196 30.84 28.32 23.58
N LEU A 197 30.20 29.42 23.18
CA LEU A 197 29.22 29.55 22.13
C LEU A 197 29.68 28.80 20.87
N SER A 198 28.95 27.76 20.48
CA SER A 198 28.92 27.29 19.10
C SER A 198 27.46 27.16 18.74
N SER A 199 27.02 28.07 17.86
CA SER A 199 25.73 28.07 17.22
C SER A 199 25.52 26.74 16.52
N SER A 200 24.90 25.78 17.20
CA SER A 200 24.33 24.60 16.57
C SER A 200 22.90 24.97 16.22
N GLU A 201 22.72 25.38 14.96
CA GLU A 201 21.44 25.44 14.28
C GLU A 201 20.92 24.00 14.17
N SER A 202 20.43 23.48 15.29
CA SER A 202 19.77 22.19 15.39
C SER A 202 18.38 22.41 14.83
N ALA A 203 18.27 22.21 13.51
CA ALA A 203 16.99 21.99 12.83
C ALA A 203 16.29 20.84 13.54
N THR A 204 15.46 21.22 14.50
CA THR A 204 14.51 20.34 15.16
C THR A 204 13.60 19.86 14.04
N HIS A 205 13.74 18.60 13.64
CA HIS A 205 12.77 17.93 12.78
C HIS A 205 11.47 17.78 13.59
N THR A 206 10.76 18.89 13.76
CA THR A 206 9.39 18.92 14.25
C THR A 206 8.58 18.19 13.20
N HIS A 207 8.18 16.95 13.50
CA HIS A 207 7.34 16.16 12.62
C HIS A 207 5.94 16.76 12.64
N LEU A 208 5.73 17.87 11.91
CA LEU A 208 4.39 18.40 11.65
C LEU A 208 3.54 17.27 11.05
N PRO A 209 2.24 17.16 11.40
CA PRO A 209 1.34 16.25 10.72
C PRO A 209 1.44 16.50 9.21
N PRO A 210 1.37 15.46 8.36
CA PRO A 210 1.51 15.61 6.92
C PRO A 210 0.49 16.63 6.43
N THR A 211 0.95 17.86 6.21
CA THR A 211 0.10 18.98 5.86
C THR A 211 -0.54 18.66 4.52
N TYR A 212 -1.73 19.18 4.25
CA TYR A 212 -2.36 19.13 2.91
C TYR A 212 -1.39 19.47 1.76
N ARG A 213 -0.35 20.28 2.04
CA ARG A 213 0.80 20.55 1.16
C ARG A 213 1.57 19.29 0.73
N LEU A 214 1.83 18.34 1.63
CA LEU A 214 2.47 17.07 1.30
C LEU A 214 1.58 16.20 0.40
N ALA A 215 0.28 16.13 0.70
CA ALA A 215 -0.66 15.38 -0.14
C ALA A 215 -0.77 15.96 -1.56
N LEU A 216 -0.79 17.29 -1.68
CA LEU A 216 -0.69 18.00 -2.96
C LEU A 216 0.62 17.70 -3.68
N ALA A 217 1.76 17.79 -2.99
CA ALA A 217 3.07 17.51 -3.57
C ALA A 217 3.17 16.07 -4.08
N VAL A 218 2.77 15.08 -3.27
CA VAL A 218 2.71 13.67 -3.65
C VAL A 218 1.84 13.47 -4.89
N THR A 219 0.64 14.05 -4.91
CA THR A 219 -0.27 13.90 -6.05
C THR A 219 0.28 14.57 -7.30
N GLY A 220 0.83 15.78 -7.16
CA GLY A 220 1.47 16.50 -8.25
C GLY A 220 2.67 15.75 -8.85
N ILE A 221 3.54 15.20 -8.00
CA ILE A 221 4.68 14.37 -8.44
C ILE A 221 4.18 13.11 -9.15
N SER A 222 3.14 12.46 -8.62
CA SER A 222 2.57 11.25 -9.23
C SER A 222 2.01 11.52 -10.63
N ILE A 223 1.24 12.61 -10.79
CA ILE A 223 0.67 13.02 -12.07
C ILE A 223 1.79 13.44 -13.04
N LEU A 224 2.75 14.24 -12.59
CA LEU A 224 3.88 14.66 -13.41
C LEU A 224 4.68 13.46 -13.91
N HIS A 225 5.02 12.53 -13.02
CA HIS A 225 5.68 11.27 -13.39
C HIS A 225 4.86 10.51 -14.43
N ALA A 226 3.55 10.32 -14.21
CA ALA A 226 2.70 9.60 -15.15
C ALA A 226 2.68 10.24 -16.54
N VAL A 227 2.52 11.57 -16.60
CA VAL A 227 2.55 12.33 -17.85
C VAL A 227 3.91 12.21 -18.54
N LEU A 228 5.01 12.42 -17.83
CA LEU A 228 6.36 12.31 -18.39
C LEU A 228 6.65 10.90 -18.91
N THR A 229 6.29 9.86 -18.15
CA THR A 229 6.46 8.46 -18.57
C THR A 229 5.67 8.17 -19.84
N MET A 230 4.41 8.61 -19.93
CA MET A 230 3.57 8.39 -21.12
C MET A 230 4.07 9.19 -22.33
N ILE A 231 4.52 10.44 -22.15
CA ILE A 231 5.10 11.26 -23.22
C ILE A 231 6.41 10.65 -23.73
N VAL A 232 7.36 10.33 -22.85
CA VAL A 232 8.63 9.72 -23.24
C VAL A 232 8.39 8.39 -23.95
N SER A 233 7.46 7.58 -23.45
CA SER A 233 7.04 6.34 -24.11
C SER A 233 6.52 6.61 -25.52
N GLY A 234 5.55 7.51 -25.68
CA GLY A 234 5.01 7.89 -26.98
C GLY A 234 6.06 8.44 -27.95
N LEU A 235 6.96 9.31 -27.47
CA LEU A 235 8.04 9.88 -28.27
C LEU A 235 9.02 8.82 -28.75
N VAL A 236 9.42 7.88 -27.89
CA VAL A 236 10.28 6.76 -28.30
C VAL A 236 9.58 5.89 -29.33
N LEU A 237 8.28 5.63 -29.17
CA LEU A 237 7.51 4.84 -30.14
C LEU A 237 7.44 5.50 -31.52
N ILE A 238 7.37 6.84 -31.58
CA ILE A 238 7.25 7.59 -32.85
C ILE A 238 8.62 7.85 -33.48
N LEU A 239 9.60 8.30 -32.70
CA LEU A 239 10.88 8.78 -33.20
C LEU A 239 11.93 7.66 -33.32
N SER A 240 11.85 6.66 -32.43
CA SER A 240 12.87 5.60 -32.32
C SER A 240 12.23 4.25 -31.95
N PRO A 241 11.36 3.67 -32.81
CA PRO A 241 10.65 2.43 -32.53
C PRO A 241 11.56 1.24 -32.21
N GLN A 242 12.81 1.27 -32.67
CA GLN A 242 13.87 0.31 -32.36
C GLN A 242 14.24 0.28 -30.87
N ASN A 243 14.08 1.39 -30.16
CA ASN A 243 14.41 1.52 -28.74
C ASN A 243 13.24 1.14 -27.81
N ALA A 244 12.12 0.67 -28.36
CA ALA A 244 10.95 0.31 -27.57
C ALA A 244 11.19 -0.87 -26.62
N GLN A 245 11.86 -1.93 -27.06
CA GLN A 245 12.13 -3.09 -26.19
C GLN A 245 13.06 -2.72 -25.00
N PRO A 246 14.19 -2.01 -25.20
CA PRO A 246 14.99 -1.51 -24.07
C PRO A 246 14.19 -0.63 -23.11
N LEU A 247 13.36 0.27 -23.62
CA LEU A 247 12.53 1.14 -22.79
C LEU A 247 11.50 0.33 -21.97
N ALA A 248 10.84 -0.65 -22.59
CA ALA A 248 9.93 -1.54 -21.87
C ALA A 248 10.67 -2.23 -20.72
N ASN A 249 11.87 -2.78 -20.96
CA ASN A 249 12.65 -3.42 -19.90
C ASN A 249 13.00 -2.48 -18.76
N ILE A 250 13.42 -1.24 -19.06
CA ILE A 250 13.70 -0.21 -18.05
C ILE A 250 12.44 0.08 -17.23
N LEU A 251 11.29 0.30 -17.87
CA LEU A 251 10.03 0.58 -17.19
C LEU A 251 9.58 -0.59 -16.29
N GLY A 252 9.75 -1.83 -16.73
CA GLY A 252 9.46 -3.02 -15.93
C GLY A 252 10.38 -3.15 -14.70
N LEU A 253 11.68 -2.91 -14.89
CA LEU A 253 12.67 -2.86 -13.80
C LEU A 253 12.35 -1.73 -12.81
N SER A 254 12.05 -0.52 -13.29
CA SER A 254 11.65 0.61 -12.46
C SER A 254 10.39 0.31 -11.65
N SER A 255 9.38 -0.32 -12.27
CA SER A 255 8.16 -0.76 -11.57
C SER A 255 8.48 -1.75 -10.46
N THR A 256 9.33 -2.74 -10.74
CA THR A 256 9.73 -3.77 -9.79
C THR A 256 10.51 -3.18 -8.62
N LEU A 257 11.42 -2.25 -8.89
CA LEU A 257 12.21 -1.54 -7.88
C LEU A 257 11.31 -0.71 -6.95
N LEU A 258 10.42 0.10 -7.52
CA LEU A 258 9.46 0.92 -6.76
C LEU A 258 8.54 0.05 -5.90
N ALA A 259 8.07 -1.08 -6.43
CA ALA A 259 7.27 -2.02 -5.66
C ALA A 259 8.09 -2.64 -4.52
N SER A 260 9.35 -3.02 -4.77
CA SER A 260 10.25 -3.58 -3.74
C SER A 260 10.48 -2.58 -2.60
N ILE A 261 10.68 -1.30 -2.92
CA ILE A 261 10.79 -0.21 -1.94
C ILE A 261 9.51 -0.08 -1.11
N GLN A 262 8.34 -0.36 -1.68
CA GLN A 262 7.07 -0.34 -0.96
C GLN A 262 6.90 -1.54 -0.02
N TYR A 263 7.28 -2.75 -0.46
CA TYR A 263 7.07 -3.98 0.32
C TYR A 263 8.13 -4.24 1.38
N PHE A 264 9.41 -3.91 1.15
CA PHE A 264 10.47 -4.22 2.10
C PHE A 264 10.30 -3.57 3.48
N PRO A 265 9.96 -2.27 3.60
CA PRO A 265 9.71 -1.66 4.90
C PRO A 265 8.59 -2.39 5.65
N GLN A 266 7.52 -2.78 4.94
CA GLN A 266 6.41 -3.52 5.55
C GLN A 266 6.83 -4.91 6.02
N ILE A 267 7.62 -5.64 5.23
CA ILE A 267 8.17 -6.96 5.61
C ILE A 267 9.03 -6.82 6.86
N HIS A 268 9.95 -5.86 6.86
CA HIS A 268 10.83 -5.60 7.99
C HIS A 268 10.05 -5.21 9.25
N THR A 269 9.12 -4.26 9.15
CA THR A 269 8.29 -3.86 10.28
C THR A 269 7.44 -5.01 10.81
N THR A 270 6.86 -5.83 9.94
CA THR A 270 6.08 -7.02 10.36
C THR A 270 6.96 -8.00 11.12
N TRP A 271 8.16 -8.28 10.62
CA TRP A 271 9.14 -9.12 11.31
C TRP A 271 9.52 -8.57 12.69
N MET A 272 9.81 -7.26 12.77
CA MET A 272 10.21 -6.60 14.01
C MET A 272 9.08 -6.56 15.05
N LEU A 273 7.84 -6.31 14.63
CA LEU A 273 6.70 -6.24 15.54
C LEU A 273 6.19 -7.62 15.96
N GLY A 274 6.49 -8.67 15.19
CA GLY A 274 6.02 -10.04 15.48
C GLY A 274 4.50 -10.21 15.41
N THR A 275 3.79 -9.24 14.81
CA THR A 275 2.34 -9.25 14.54
C THR A 275 2.07 -8.62 13.18
N VAL A 276 0.97 -9.01 12.53
CA VAL A 276 0.59 -8.51 11.20
C VAL A 276 -0.13 -7.14 11.26
N GLY A 277 -0.37 -6.63 12.46
CA GLY A 277 -1.06 -5.37 12.71
C GLY A 277 -2.46 -5.33 12.07
N SER A 278 -2.74 -4.29 11.29
CA SER A 278 -4.02 -4.07 10.62
C SER A 278 -4.14 -4.72 9.24
N LEU A 279 -3.15 -5.50 8.81
CA LEU A 279 -3.14 -6.13 7.49
C LEU A 279 -4.19 -7.24 7.41
N SER A 280 -5.05 -7.19 6.39
CA SER A 280 -6.06 -8.21 6.16
C SER A 280 -5.43 -9.48 5.57
N ILE A 281 -5.21 -10.50 6.41
CA ILE A 281 -4.77 -11.84 5.98
C ILE A 281 -5.69 -12.42 4.88
N PRO A 282 -7.04 -12.34 4.96
CA PRO A 282 -7.92 -12.83 3.90
C PRO A 282 -7.65 -12.19 2.54
N MET A 283 -7.39 -10.87 2.53
CA MET A 283 -7.10 -10.13 1.31
C MET A 283 -5.74 -10.55 0.71
N MET A 284 -4.76 -10.89 1.54
CA MET A 284 -3.47 -11.43 1.07
C MET A 284 -3.62 -12.88 0.53
N CYS A 285 -4.43 -13.72 1.18
CA CYS A 285 -4.68 -15.10 0.72
C CYS A 285 -5.29 -15.18 -0.68
N ILE A 286 -6.09 -14.18 -1.07
CA ILE A 286 -6.69 -14.11 -2.42
C ILE A 286 -5.70 -13.47 -3.41
N GLN A 287 -5.05 -12.37 -3.02
CA GLN A 287 -4.19 -11.62 -3.92
C GLN A 287 -2.88 -12.35 -4.26
N THR A 288 -2.24 -12.99 -3.28
CA THR A 288 -0.94 -13.63 -3.51
C THR A 288 -1.03 -14.72 -4.58
N PRO A 289 -1.92 -15.73 -4.50
CA PRO A 289 -2.10 -16.69 -5.59
C PRO A 289 -2.53 -16.01 -6.89
N GLY A 290 -3.44 -15.03 -6.81
CA GLY A 290 -3.89 -14.27 -7.97
C GLY A 290 -2.76 -13.59 -8.73
N SER A 291 -1.74 -13.06 -8.03
CA SER A 291 -0.57 -12.41 -8.65
C SER A 291 0.26 -13.39 -9.50
N PHE A 292 0.47 -14.62 -9.03
CA PHE A 292 1.19 -15.66 -9.77
C PHE A 292 0.39 -16.14 -10.97
N VAL A 293 -0.92 -16.33 -10.80
CA VAL A 293 -1.83 -16.71 -11.90
C VAL A 293 -1.85 -15.60 -12.96
N TRP A 294 -1.87 -14.34 -12.54
CA TRP A 294 -1.82 -13.20 -13.45
C TRP A 294 -0.49 -13.11 -14.19
N ALA A 295 0.64 -13.27 -13.50
CA ALA A 295 1.96 -13.36 -14.11
C ALA A 295 2.03 -14.50 -15.14
N GLY A 296 1.51 -15.69 -14.80
CA GLY A 296 1.43 -16.83 -15.70
C GLY A 296 0.58 -16.55 -16.95
N SER A 297 -0.57 -15.89 -16.79
CA SER A 297 -1.42 -15.51 -17.93
C SER A 297 -0.74 -14.52 -18.88
N LEU A 298 0.07 -13.59 -18.35
CA LEU A 298 0.85 -12.64 -19.15
C LEU A 298 2.05 -13.34 -19.80
N ALA A 299 2.69 -14.28 -19.11
CA ALA A 299 3.76 -15.11 -19.68
C ALA A 299 3.27 -16.01 -20.81
N ALA A 300 2.07 -16.59 -20.68
CA ALA A 300 1.45 -17.37 -21.75
C ALA A 300 1.13 -16.52 -23.00
N ARG A 301 0.79 -15.23 -22.80
CA ARG A 301 0.48 -14.29 -23.89
C ARG A 301 1.73 -13.73 -24.58
N PHE A 302 2.67 -13.23 -23.80
CA PHE A 302 3.82 -12.49 -24.31
C PHE A 302 5.11 -13.32 -24.42
N GLY A 303 5.12 -14.53 -23.88
CA GLY A 303 6.30 -15.40 -23.86
C GLY A 303 7.47 -14.78 -23.09
N ILE A 304 8.68 -15.21 -23.46
CA ILE A 304 9.92 -14.74 -22.83
C ILE A 304 10.27 -13.29 -23.21
N GLU A 305 9.83 -12.81 -24.38
CA GLU A 305 10.06 -11.43 -24.84
C GLU A 305 9.36 -10.40 -23.95
N GLY A 306 8.24 -10.78 -23.34
CA GLY A 306 7.49 -9.99 -22.37
C GLY A 306 7.91 -10.18 -20.91
N TRP A 307 9.12 -10.70 -20.63
CA TRP A 307 9.57 -10.97 -19.26
C TRP A 307 9.49 -9.76 -18.33
N SER A 308 9.75 -8.57 -18.85
CA SER A 308 9.68 -7.34 -18.06
C SER A 308 8.24 -6.93 -17.71
N THR A 309 7.23 -7.49 -18.39
CA THR A 309 5.81 -7.28 -18.12
C THR A 309 5.29 -8.26 -17.08
N TRP A 310 5.46 -9.57 -17.29
CA TRP A 310 4.98 -10.56 -16.33
C TRP A 310 5.87 -10.69 -15.09
N GLY A 311 7.17 -10.38 -15.22
CA GLY A 311 8.14 -10.44 -14.13
C GLY A 311 7.86 -9.47 -12.99
N VAL A 312 7.29 -8.30 -13.27
CA VAL A 312 6.84 -7.34 -12.24
C VAL A 312 5.85 -8.00 -11.29
N TYR A 313 4.88 -8.73 -11.85
CA TYR A 313 3.83 -9.41 -11.08
C TYR A 313 4.35 -10.64 -10.35
N LEU A 314 5.32 -11.35 -10.92
CA LEU A 314 6.00 -12.45 -10.25
C LEU A 314 6.77 -11.97 -9.00
N VAL A 315 7.59 -10.93 -9.14
CA VAL A 315 8.39 -10.40 -8.03
C VAL A 315 7.48 -9.83 -6.94
N THR A 316 6.46 -9.05 -7.32
CA THR A 316 5.49 -8.53 -6.34
C THR A 316 4.70 -9.64 -5.66
N GLY A 317 4.35 -10.72 -6.38
CA GLY A 317 3.75 -11.91 -5.80
C GLY A 317 4.63 -12.60 -4.75
N CYS A 318 5.93 -12.70 -4.98
CA CYS A 318 6.89 -13.23 -4.00
C CYS A 318 7.00 -12.35 -2.75
N LEU A 319 7.03 -11.02 -2.94
CA LEU A 319 7.06 -10.06 -1.83
C LEU A 319 5.77 -10.15 -0.98
N GLN A 320 4.61 -10.18 -1.63
CA GLN A 320 3.31 -10.38 -0.97
C GLN A 320 3.22 -11.76 -0.29
N GLY A 321 3.72 -12.80 -0.93
CA GLY A 321 3.74 -14.16 -0.37
C GLY A 321 4.61 -14.26 0.88
N THR A 322 5.72 -13.53 0.93
CA THR A 322 6.56 -13.44 2.14
C THR A 322 5.78 -12.83 3.31
N LEU A 323 5.04 -11.74 3.08
CA LEU A 323 4.16 -11.13 4.09
C LEU A 323 3.06 -12.09 4.54
N LEU A 324 2.44 -12.81 3.60
CA LEU A 324 1.40 -13.79 3.91
C LEU A 324 1.92 -14.92 4.81
N VAL A 325 3.09 -15.48 4.48
CA VAL A 325 3.71 -16.56 5.27
C VAL A 325 4.01 -16.08 6.68
N MET A 326 4.65 -14.91 6.82
CA MET A 326 4.88 -14.33 8.15
C MET A 326 3.57 -14.08 8.91
N GLY A 327 2.55 -13.60 8.20
CA GLY A 327 1.26 -13.31 8.78
C GLY A 327 0.58 -14.55 9.35
N ILE A 328 0.59 -15.65 8.60
CA ILE A 328 0.06 -16.95 9.04
C ILE A 328 0.85 -17.46 10.26
N ILE A 329 2.18 -17.39 10.23
CA ILE A 329 3.05 -17.85 11.33
C ILE A 329 2.76 -17.08 12.62
N PHE A 330 2.67 -15.75 12.56
CA PHE A 330 2.43 -14.92 13.74
C PHE A 330 1.01 -15.07 14.28
N GLU A 331 0.00 -15.15 13.42
CA GLU A 331 -1.38 -15.37 13.87
C GLU A 331 -1.52 -16.74 14.54
N TYR A 332 -0.90 -17.78 13.96
CA TYR A 332 -0.88 -19.11 14.57
C TYR A 332 -0.17 -19.12 15.93
N ARG A 333 0.99 -18.46 16.04
CA ARG A 333 1.72 -18.33 17.31
C ARG A 333 0.88 -17.62 18.37
N ASN A 334 0.21 -16.52 18.00
CA ASN A 334 -0.63 -15.76 18.92
C ASN A 334 -1.86 -16.56 19.36
N TRP A 335 -2.50 -17.28 18.44
CA TRP A 335 -3.61 -18.18 18.77
C TRP A 335 -3.18 -19.28 19.74
N LYS A 336 -2.02 -19.90 19.51
CA LYS A 336 -1.49 -20.93 20.40
C LYS A 336 -1.22 -20.39 21.81
N ASN A 337 -0.62 -19.20 21.92
CA ASN A 337 -0.35 -18.58 23.21
C ASN A 337 -1.64 -18.24 23.98
N ARG A 338 -2.69 -17.77 23.30
CA ARG A 338 -4.00 -17.50 23.93
C ARG A 338 -4.60 -18.77 24.55
N LYS A 339 -4.59 -19.88 23.81
CA LYS A 339 -5.07 -21.18 24.32
C LYS A 339 -4.31 -21.66 25.55
N LEU A 340 -2.99 -21.53 25.56
CA LEU A 340 -2.18 -21.94 26.71
C LEU A 340 -2.50 -21.11 27.96
N VAL A 341 -2.79 -19.81 27.81
CA VAL A 341 -3.23 -18.95 28.91
C VAL A 341 -4.62 -19.34 29.40
N GLU A 342 -5.58 -19.55 28.49
CA GLU A 342 -6.94 -20.01 28.83
C GLU A 342 -6.94 -21.35 29.57
N GLU A 343 -6.08 -22.30 29.15
CA GLU A 343 -5.90 -23.58 29.84
C GLU A 343 -5.27 -23.41 31.24
N ALA A 344 -4.29 -22.50 31.41
CA ALA A 344 -3.68 -22.23 32.70
C ALA A 344 -4.63 -21.55 33.69
N GLU A 345 -5.45 -20.60 33.22
CA GLU A 345 -6.47 -19.93 34.03
C GLU A 345 -7.64 -20.87 34.38
N GLY A 346 -8.06 -21.71 33.44
CA GLY A 346 -9.10 -22.71 33.66
C GLY A 346 -8.75 -23.74 34.73
N VAL A 347 -7.47 -24.14 34.83
CA VAL A 347 -6.99 -25.06 35.88
C VAL A 347 -6.89 -24.34 37.24
N GLY A 348 -6.39 -23.10 37.29
CA GLY A 348 -6.26 -22.34 38.54
C GLY A 348 -7.59 -21.96 39.21
N GLN A 349 -8.65 -21.75 38.42
CA GLN A 349 -10.00 -21.48 38.93
C GLN A 349 -10.60 -22.73 39.58
N GLN A 350 -10.31 -23.93 39.05
CA GLN A 350 -10.87 -25.19 39.51
C GLN A 350 -10.24 -25.64 40.85
N ASP A 351 -8.94 -25.39 41.05
CA ASP A 351 -8.24 -25.66 42.32
C ASP A 351 -8.68 -24.69 43.45
N SER A 352 -9.17 -23.51 43.12
CA SER A 352 -9.60 -22.49 44.10
C SER A 352 -11.02 -22.69 44.63
N GLU A 353 -11.88 -23.38 43.87
CA GLU A 353 -13.30 -23.62 44.26
C GLU A 353 -13.46 -24.86 45.16
N GLU A 354 -12.47 -25.76 45.18
CA GLU A 354 -12.48 -26.99 46.00
C GLU A 354 -11.88 -26.84 47.40
N THR A 355 -11.48 -25.64 47.85
CA THR A 355 -11.01 -25.46 49.24
C THR A 355 -12.22 -25.40 50.19
N PRO A 356 -12.50 -26.42 51.01
CA PRO A 356 -13.65 -26.38 51.91
C PRO A 356 -13.35 -25.37 53.00
N LEU A 357 -14.20 -24.34 53.12
CA LEU A 357 -14.19 -23.46 54.29
C LEU A 357 -14.53 -24.30 55.52
N LEU A 358 -13.49 -24.75 56.22
CA LEU A 358 -13.56 -25.25 57.60
C LEU A 358 -13.97 -24.06 58.48
N GLY A 359 -15.28 -23.82 58.54
CA GLY A 359 -15.90 -22.97 59.53
C GLY A 359 -15.69 -23.58 60.91
N THR A 360 -14.72 -23.04 61.64
CA THR A 360 -14.70 -23.13 63.10
C THR A 360 -15.94 -22.40 63.62
N ARG A 361 -16.95 -23.16 64.04
CA ARG A 361 -17.94 -22.71 65.03
C ARG A 361 -17.48 -23.21 66.39
N ASP A 362 -17.06 -22.24 67.20
CA ASP A 362 -17.14 -22.12 68.66
C ASP A 362 -17.00 -23.37 69.54
#